data_AF-A0A2K3LCQ4-F1
#
_entry.id   AF-A0A2K3LCQ4-F1
#
_cell.length_a   1.000
_cell.length_b   1.000
_cell.length_c   1.000
_cell.angle_alpha   90.00
_cell.angle_beta   90.00
_cell.angle_gamma   90.00
#
_symmetry.space_group_name_H-M   'P 1'
#
loop_
_entity.id
_entity.type
_entity.pdbx_description
1 polymer ?
#
loop_
_entity_poly.entity_id
_entity_poly.type
_entity_poly.pdbx_seq_one_letter_code
_entity_poly.pdbx_strand_id
1 'polypeptide(L)'
;KLIKEGKIDGQENAARAIGLLGRDAECVEHMIHVGVCSVFGKILKDGPMKVQGVVAWAVSELVANYPKCQDLFAQHNIIRLLVGHLAFETVEEHSKYAIVSMKPTSIHAVVMASNNSNSNSNLNPKKGNENEDGGVGVGAGAGGGNNKHGRVSHHPLGERPRNLHRVITSTMAIHAASKQSSEGNDLADSYTPPNSNGFGNGIGNGGGKHGNHSNHQRNYSHSGINMKGRESEDPETKASMKEMAARALWHLAKGNVPICRSITESRALLCFAVLLEKGPEAVQYNSAMALMEITAVAEKDAELRKSAFKPNSLACKAVVDQVLKIIEKADSDLLIPCVRVIGNLARTFKATETRMIGPLVKLLDEREAEVSREASIALKKFAGSENYLHVDHSKAIINAGGAKHLIQLVYFGEQMVQIPALVLLSYIALHVPDSEELALAEVLGVLEWASKQSFMQHDETLETLLQEAKSRLELYQSRGSRGFHHKLHQ
;
A
#
# COMPACT_ATOMS: atom_id res chain seq x y z
N LYS A 1 -15.11 -25.59 23.79
CA LYS A 1 -14.44 -26.92 23.80
C LYS A 1 -14.25 -27.48 22.38
N LEU A 2 -15.33 -27.65 21.60
CA LEU A 2 -15.27 -28.14 20.22
C LEU A 2 -14.29 -27.36 19.32
N ILE A 3 -14.25 -26.04 19.45
CA ILE A 3 -13.28 -25.20 18.74
C ILE A 3 -11.82 -25.50 19.13
N LYS A 4 -11.54 -25.83 20.39
CA LYS A 4 -10.17 -26.07 20.89
C LYS A 4 -9.65 -27.48 20.57
N GLU A 5 -10.54 -28.47 20.64
CA GLU A 5 -10.19 -29.90 20.72
C GLU A 5 -10.86 -30.75 19.64
N GLY A 6 -11.76 -30.16 18.84
CA GLY A 6 -12.48 -30.87 17.79
C GLY A 6 -11.59 -31.23 16.60
N LYS A 7 -12.07 -32.17 15.79
CA LYS A 7 -11.56 -32.40 14.43
C LYS A 7 -11.84 -31.17 13.56
N ILE A 8 -11.20 -31.09 12.39
CA ILE A 8 -11.30 -29.95 11.46
C ILE A 8 -12.77 -29.54 11.24
N ASP A 9 -13.65 -30.48 10.86
CA ASP A 9 -15.07 -30.20 10.62
C ASP A 9 -15.80 -29.72 11.89
N GLY A 10 -15.43 -30.27 13.05
CA GLY A 10 -15.97 -29.85 14.34
C GLY A 10 -15.52 -28.45 14.75
N GLN A 11 -14.29 -28.07 14.42
CA GLN A 11 -13.78 -26.72 14.65
C GLN A 11 -14.44 -25.72 13.70
N GLU A 12 -14.60 -26.08 12.43
CA GLU A 12 -15.25 -25.23 11.43
C GLU A 12 -16.71 -24.95 11.79
N ASN A 13 -17.51 -25.99 12.04
CA ASN A 13 -18.91 -25.84 12.40
C ASN A 13 -19.10 -25.07 13.70
N ALA A 14 -18.23 -25.30 14.69
CA ALA A 14 -18.31 -24.57 15.94
C ALA A 14 -17.90 -23.10 15.79
N ALA A 15 -16.88 -22.78 14.98
CA ALA A 15 -16.52 -21.39 14.67
C ALA A 15 -17.63 -20.68 13.89
N ARG A 16 -18.28 -21.38 12.95
CA ARG A 16 -19.42 -20.88 12.19
C ARG A 16 -20.62 -20.58 13.09
N ALA A 17 -20.95 -21.50 13.99
CA ALA A 17 -22.01 -21.30 14.99
C ALA A 17 -21.70 -20.09 15.90
N ILE A 18 -20.45 -19.91 16.32
CA ILE A 18 -20.04 -18.73 17.08
C ILE A 18 -20.26 -17.44 16.30
N GLY A 19 -19.85 -17.37 15.03
CA GLY A 19 -20.06 -16.18 14.21
C GLY A 19 -21.53 -15.84 14.02
N LEU A 20 -22.40 -16.85 13.84
CA LEU A 20 -23.85 -16.67 13.71
C LEU A 20 -24.50 -16.18 15.02
N LEU A 21 -24.08 -16.73 16.17
CA LEU A 21 -24.52 -16.26 17.49
C LEU A 21 -24.06 -14.82 17.76
N GLY A 22 -22.97 -14.38 17.11
CA GLY A 22 -22.45 -13.03 17.22
C GLY A 22 -23.35 -11.93 16.65
N ARG A 23 -24.51 -12.26 16.08
CA ARG A 23 -25.52 -11.28 15.65
C ARG A 23 -26.23 -10.59 16.82
N ASP A 24 -26.23 -11.21 17.99
CA ASP A 24 -26.76 -10.63 19.22
C ASP A 24 -25.61 -10.11 20.10
N ALA A 25 -25.65 -8.83 20.44
CA ALA A 25 -24.62 -8.17 21.23
C ALA A 25 -24.45 -8.78 22.63
N GLU A 26 -25.55 -9.22 23.25
CA GLU A 26 -25.50 -9.87 24.57
C GLU A 26 -24.80 -11.23 24.48
N CYS A 27 -25.11 -12.01 23.44
CA CYS A 27 -24.37 -13.24 23.13
C CYS A 27 -22.87 -12.97 22.95
N VAL A 28 -22.50 -11.95 22.17
CA VAL A 28 -21.09 -11.60 21.99
C VAL A 28 -20.43 -11.30 23.33
N GLU A 29 -21.04 -10.48 24.17
CA GLU A 29 -20.50 -10.15 25.49
C GLU A 29 -20.22 -11.41 26.33
N HIS A 30 -21.18 -12.34 26.42
CA HIS A 30 -20.99 -13.61 27.13
C HIS A 30 -19.83 -14.44 26.54
N MET A 31 -19.71 -14.48 25.21
CA MET A 31 -18.66 -15.24 24.53
C MET A 31 -17.27 -14.66 24.78
N ILE A 32 -17.18 -13.33 24.86
CA ILE A 32 -15.94 -12.64 25.25
C ILE A 32 -15.56 -12.99 26.69
N HIS A 33 -16.50 -12.98 27.63
CA HIS A 33 -16.25 -13.39 29.02
C HIS A 33 -15.78 -14.84 29.14
N VAL A 34 -16.29 -15.74 28.29
CA VAL A 34 -15.86 -17.15 28.21
C VAL A 34 -14.47 -17.31 27.55
N GLY A 35 -13.89 -16.22 27.03
CA GLY A 35 -12.52 -16.17 26.52
C GLY A 35 -12.39 -16.54 25.04
N VAL A 36 -13.41 -16.29 24.22
CA VAL A 36 -13.41 -16.62 22.78
C VAL A 36 -12.23 -15.99 22.03
N CYS A 37 -11.81 -14.76 22.38
CA CYS A 37 -10.69 -14.07 21.74
C CYS A 37 -9.37 -14.85 21.85
N SER A 38 -9.09 -15.40 23.03
CA SER A 38 -7.88 -16.22 23.25
C SER A 38 -7.90 -17.49 22.40
N VAL A 39 -9.07 -18.12 22.30
CA VAL A 39 -9.26 -19.33 21.48
C VAL A 39 -9.05 -19.03 20.00
N PHE A 40 -9.66 -17.94 19.51
CA PHE A 40 -9.54 -17.49 18.14
C PHE A 40 -8.10 -17.13 17.79
N GLY A 41 -7.39 -16.43 18.67
CA GLY A 41 -5.96 -16.16 18.49
C GLY A 41 -5.13 -17.44 18.35
N LYS A 42 -5.39 -18.47 19.17
CA LYS A 42 -4.68 -19.76 19.06
C LYS A 42 -4.94 -20.46 17.72
N ILE A 43 -6.18 -20.45 17.23
CA ILE A 43 -6.53 -21.09 15.95
C ILE A 43 -5.97 -20.32 14.76
N LEU A 44 -6.07 -18.99 14.77
CA LEU A 44 -5.47 -18.15 13.74
C LEU A 44 -3.95 -18.36 13.64
N LYS A 45 -3.30 -18.77 14.73
CA LYS A 45 -1.87 -19.08 14.75
C LYS A 45 -1.53 -20.49 14.25
N ASP A 46 -2.21 -21.51 14.77
CA ASP A 46 -1.77 -22.91 14.65
C ASP A 46 -2.79 -23.83 13.94
N GLY A 47 -4.01 -23.35 13.69
CA GLY A 47 -5.09 -24.15 13.08
C GLY A 47 -4.92 -24.42 11.57
N PRO A 48 -5.76 -25.30 10.99
CA PRO A 48 -5.84 -25.52 9.55
C PRO A 48 -6.34 -24.26 8.83
N MET A 49 -5.91 -24.02 7.59
CA MET A 49 -6.24 -22.78 6.86
C MET A 49 -7.75 -22.57 6.69
N LYS A 50 -8.51 -23.65 6.43
CA LYS A 50 -9.97 -23.60 6.36
C LYS A 50 -10.62 -23.11 7.65
N VAL A 51 -10.18 -23.64 8.80
CA VAL A 51 -10.69 -23.23 10.12
C VAL A 51 -10.26 -21.79 10.43
N GLN A 52 -9.05 -21.39 10.05
CA GLN A 52 -8.56 -20.02 10.20
C GLN A 52 -9.42 -19.02 9.42
N GLY A 53 -9.85 -19.39 8.21
CA GLY A 53 -10.77 -18.59 7.39
C GLY A 53 -12.10 -18.37 8.11
N VAL A 54 -12.72 -19.44 8.62
CA VAL A 54 -14.00 -19.34 9.35
C VAL A 54 -13.85 -18.59 10.68
N VAL A 55 -12.73 -18.72 11.38
CA VAL A 55 -12.44 -17.92 12.58
C VAL A 55 -12.27 -16.45 12.23
N ALA A 56 -11.58 -16.09 11.15
CA ALA A 56 -11.46 -14.72 10.70
C ALA A 56 -12.84 -14.13 10.32
N TRP A 57 -13.67 -14.90 9.62
CA TRP A 57 -15.07 -14.53 9.38
C TRP A 57 -15.82 -14.28 10.70
N ALA A 58 -15.75 -15.20 11.66
CA ALA A 58 -16.41 -15.06 12.94
C ALA A 58 -15.93 -13.81 13.69
N VAL A 59 -14.62 -13.53 13.71
CA VAL A 59 -14.08 -12.27 14.27
C VAL A 59 -14.73 -11.06 13.60
N SER A 60 -14.89 -11.06 12.27
CA SER A 60 -15.54 -9.96 11.56
C SER A 60 -17.00 -9.77 11.97
N GLU A 61 -17.77 -10.87 12.13
CA GLU A 61 -19.18 -10.81 12.54
C GLU A 61 -19.34 -10.33 13.99
N LEU A 62 -18.52 -10.83 14.91
CA LEU A 62 -18.56 -10.43 16.32
C LEU A 62 -18.26 -8.93 16.46
N VAL A 63 -17.27 -8.43 15.73
CA VAL A 63 -16.88 -7.02 15.76
C VAL A 63 -17.91 -6.13 15.07
N ALA A 64 -18.52 -6.60 13.97
CA ALA A 64 -19.54 -5.84 13.24
C ALA A 64 -20.77 -5.54 14.12
N ASN A 65 -21.20 -6.51 14.93
CA ASN A 65 -22.39 -6.38 15.77
C ASN A 65 -22.07 -5.85 17.18
N TYR A 66 -20.85 -6.05 17.68
CA TYR A 66 -20.42 -5.53 18.98
C TYR A 66 -19.04 -4.84 18.91
N PRO A 67 -18.95 -3.60 18.39
CA PRO A 67 -17.66 -2.91 18.17
C PRO A 67 -16.79 -2.75 19.42
N LYS A 68 -17.38 -2.76 20.63
CA LYS A 68 -16.65 -2.66 21.90
C LYS A 68 -15.62 -3.78 22.12
N CYS A 69 -15.77 -4.92 21.43
CA CYS A 69 -14.81 -6.04 21.56
C CYS A 69 -13.55 -5.91 20.67
N GLN A 70 -13.45 -4.89 19.82
CA GLN A 70 -12.28 -4.65 18.96
C GLN A 70 -10.96 -4.70 19.75
N ASP A 71 -10.88 -3.95 20.84
CA ASP A 71 -9.66 -3.85 21.66
C ASP A 71 -9.30 -5.19 22.33
N LEU A 72 -10.31 -5.99 22.69
CA LEU A 72 -10.10 -7.31 23.28
C LEU A 72 -9.49 -8.27 22.26
N PHE A 73 -9.97 -8.25 21.02
CA PHE A 73 -9.31 -9.00 19.95
C PHE A 73 -7.88 -8.51 19.67
N ALA A 74 -7.64 -7.20 19.72
CA ALA A 74 -6.30 -6.64 19.57
C ALA A 74 -5.32 -7.11 20.67
N GLN A 75 -5.75 -7.14 21.93
CA GLN A 75 -4.97 -7.66 23.07
C GLN A 75 -4.55 -9.13 22.88
N HIS A 76 -5.33 -9.91 22.15
CA HIS A 76 -5.04 -11.32 21.85
C HIS A 76 -4.23 -11.53 20.56
N ASN A 77 -3.51 -10.51 20.07
CA ASN A 77 -2.62 -10.56 18.90
C ASN A 77 -3.31 -10.90 17.57
N ILE A 78 -4.64 -10.77 17.49
CA ILE A 78 -5.38 -11.18 16.29
C ILE A 78 -5.03 -10.30 15.09
N ILE A 79 -4.83 -8.99 15.28
CA ILE A 79 -4.41 -8.07 14.21
C ILE A 79 -3.12 -8.56 13.53
N ARG A 80 -2.10 -8.89 14.33
CA ARG A 80 -0.81 -9.38 13.84
C ARG A 80 -0.95 -10.72 13.08
N LEU A 81 -1.81 -11.61 13.56
CA LEU A 81 -2.07 -12.90 12.90
C LEU A 81 -2.80 -12.72 11.57
N LEU A 82 -3.84 -11.89 11.52
CA LEU A 82 -4.59 -11.58 10.30
C LEU A 82 -3.69 -10.92 9.24
N VAL A 83 -2.86 -9.95 9.63
CA VAL A 83 -1.86 -9.35 8.72
C VAL A 83 -0.87 -10.41 8.22
N GLY A 84 -0.46 -11.34 9.08
CA GLY A 84 0.44 -12.41 8.68
C GLY A 84 -0.18 -13.38 7.66
N HIS A 85 -1.50 -13.60 7.70
CA HIS A 85 -2.24 -14.34 6.69
C HIS A 85 -2.31 -13.59 5.36
N LEU A 86 -2.56 -12.27 5.39
CA LEU A 86 -2.48 -11.45 4.17
C LEU A 86 -1.07 -11.45 3.55
N ALA A 87 -0.04 -11.42 4.40
CA ALA A 87 1.36 -11.42 4.01
C ALA A 87 1.83 -12.76 3.39
N PHE A 88 1.11 -13.85 3.61
CA PHE A 88 1.47 -15.15 3.03
C PHE A 88 1.37 -15.09 1.50
N GLU A 89 2.48 -15.41 0.82
CA GLU A 89 2.68 -15.32 -0.65
C GLU A 89 2.58 -13.93 -1.28
N THR A 90 2.08 -12.91 -0.58
CA THR A 90 2.15 -11.51 -1.07
C THR A 90 3.54 -10.88 -0.85
N VAL A 91 4.38 -11.54 -0.03
CA VAL A 91 5.70 -11.03 0.37
C VAL A 91 6.79 -11.13 -0.69
N GLU A 92 6.76 -12.15 -1.54
CA GLU A 92 7.71 -12.25 -2.64
C GLU A 92 7.54 -11.09 -3.63
N GLU A 93 6.33 -10.54 -3.72
CA GLU A 93 6.02 -9.41 -4.60
C GLU A 93 6.46 -8.05 -4.02
N HIS A 94 6.72 -7.96 -2.70
CA HIS A 94 7.30 -6.75 -2.10
C HIS A 94 8.68 -6.44 -2.66
N SER A 95 9.41 -7.45 -3.16
CA SER A 95 10.71 -7.25 -3.82
C SER A 95 10.57 -6.41 -5.11
N LYS A 96 9.49 -6.59 -5.89
CA LYS A 96 9.23 -5.82 -7.12
C LYS A 96 9.06 -4.33 -6.82
N TYR A 97 8.30 -4.00 -5.77
CA TYR A 97 8.14 -2.61 -5.34
C TYR A 97 9.42 -2.05 -4.68
N ALA A 98 10.28 -2.89 -4.09
CA ALA A 98 11.58 -2.46 -3.56
C ALA A 98 12.62 -2.15 -4.66
N ILE A 99 12.59 -2.88 -5.78
CA ILE A 99 13.57 -2.73 -6.88
C ILE A 99 13.33 -1.45 -7.69
N VAL A 100 12.08 -1.04 -7.90
CA VAL A 100 11.73 0.14 -8.73
C VAL A 100 12.21 1.48 -8.12
N SER A 101 12.49 1.53 -6.82
CA SER A 101 12.95 2.77 -6.15
C SER A 101 14.47 2.90 -6.02
N MET A 102 15.25 1.88 -6.38
CA MET A 102 16.72 1.94 -6.27
C MET A 102 17.32 2.49 -7.57
N LYS A 103 17.45 3.82 -7.68
CA LYS A 103 18.55 4.36 -8.49
C LYS A 103 19.85 3.88 -7.83
N PRO A 104 20.68 3.05 -8.49
CA PRO A 104 21.83 2.45 -7.84
C PRO A 104 22.87 3.53 -7.54
N THR A 105 22.98 3.94 -6.28
CA THR A 105 24.00 4.88 -5.80
C THR A 105 25.27 4.17 -5.31
N SER A 106 25.36 2.84 -5.44
CA SER A 106 26.54 2.08 -5.04
C SER A 106 26.87 0.93 -5.99
N ILE A 107 28.18 0.71 -6.16
CA ILE A 107 28.77 -0.36 -6.99
C ILE A 107 28.28 -1.76 -6.53
N HIS A 108 27.98 -1.91 -5.24
CA HIS A 108 27.48 -3.17 -4.66
C HIS A 108 26.05 -3.52 -5.13
N ALA A 109 25.22 -2.51 -5.45
CA ALA A 109 23.87 -2.73 -5.98
C ALA A 109 23.91 -3.16 -7.46
N VAL A 110 24.88 -2.64 -8.23
CA VAL A 110 25.08 -3.00 -9.65
C VAL A 110 25.50 -4.46 -9.80
N VAL A 111 26.42 -4.94 -8.97
CA VAL A 111 26.90 -6.33 -9.02
C VAL A 111 25.80 -7.33 -8.64
N MET A 112 24.93 -6.98 -7.69
CA MET A 112 23.78 -7.82 -7.31
C MET A 112 22.68 -7.84 -8.39
N ALA A 113 22.50 -6.74 -9.13
CA ALA A 113 21.57 -6.69 -10.27
C ALA A 113 22.09 -7.49 -11.48
N SER A 114 23.41 -7.47 -11.74
CA SER A 114 24.02 -8.22 -12.84
C SER A 114 24.03 -9.74 -12.63
N ASN A 115 23.98 -10.23 -11.39
CA ASN A 115 23.98 -11.66 -11.10
C ASN A 115 22.62 -12.34 -11.26
N ASN A 116 21.52 -11.58 -11.39
CA ASN A 116 20.17 -12.14 -11.48
C ASN A 116 19.67 -12.32 -12.92
N SER A 117 20.49 -11.99 -13.92
CA SER A 117 20.13 -12.03 -15.35
C SER A 117 20.42 -13.36 -16.05
N ASN A 118 20.97 -14.36 -15.36
CA ASN A 118 21.40 -15.61 -16.00
C ASN A 118 20.44 -16.78 -15.71
N SER A 119 19.23 -16.70 -16.27
CA SER A 119 18.35 -17.86 -16.46
C SER A 119 17.64 -17.77 -17.80
N ASN A 120 17.97 -18.72 -18.67
CA ASN A 120 17.35 -19.11 -19.94
C ASN A 120 17.54 -18.24 -21.21
N SER A 121 18.54 -18.71 -21.97
CA SER A 121 18.46 -19.22 -23.36
C SER A 121 18.19 -18.27 -24.53
N ASN A 122 19.20 -18.24 -25.41
CA ASN A 122 19.17 -18.18 -26.87
C ASN A 122 18.47 -16.99 -27.51
N LEU A 123 19.28 -16.07 -28.06
CA LEU A 123 19.30 -15.75 -29.50
C LEU A 123 20.59 -14.96 -29.81
N ASN A 124 21.26 -15.38 -30.86
CA ASN A 124 22.49 -14.80 -31.43
C ASN A 124 22.24 -13.34 -31.85
N PRO A 125 23.26 -12.44 -31.84
CA PRO A 125 23.90 -12.19 -33.13
C PRO A 125 25.41 -11.90 -33.09
N LYS A 126 26.00 -12.20 -34.24
CA LYS A 126 27.38 -12.03 -34.67
C LYS A 126 27.95 -10.63 -34.45
N LYS A 127 29.24 -10.62 -34.09
CA LYS A 127 30.22 -9.55 -34.31
C LYS A 127 30.23 -9.05 -35.76
N GLY A 128 30.36 -7.73 -35.90
CA GLY A 128 30.92 -7.05 -37.07
C GLY A 128 31.63 -5.80 -36.58
N ASN A 129 32.94 -5.77 -36.78
CA ASN A 129 33.85 -4.64 -36.56
C ASN A 129 33.60 -3.56 -37.64
N GLU A 130 33.87 -2.28 -37.35
CA GLU A 130 34.71 -1.37 -38.18
C GLU A 130 34.64 0.09 -37.70
N ASN A 131 35.79 0.55 -37.20
CA ASN A 131 36.52 1.82 -37.33
C ASN A 131 35.90 3.14 -37.84
N GLU A 132 36.56 4.22 -37.34
CA GLU A 132 36.79 5.55 -37.92
C GLU A 132 35.60 6.55 -37.89
N ASP A 133 35.75 7.86 -37.68
CA ASP A 133 36.85 8.79 -37.39
C ASP A 133 36.18 10.15 -37.04
N GLY A 134 36.93 11.09 -36.45
CA GLY A 134 36.76 12.51 -36.78
C GLY A 134 36.00 13.42 -35.80
N GLY A 135 36.75 14.07 -34.90
CA GLY A 135 36.97 15.52 -35.05
C GLY A 135 36.20 16.54 -34.18
N VAL A 136 37.01 17.43 -33.59
CA VAL A 136 36.75 18.83 -33.16
C VAL A 136 36.00 19.00 -31.82
N GLY A 137 36.44 19.73 -30.79
CA GLY A 137 37.58 20.61 -30.57
C GLY A 137 37.33 21.45 -29.30
N VAL A 138 38.26 21.37 -28.34
CA VAL A 138 38.93 22.48 -27.59
C VAL A 138 38.15 23.82 -27.50
N GLY A 139 37.94 24.49 -26.37
CA GLY A 139 38.65 24.51 -25.09
C GLY A 139 39.07 25.96 -24.75
N ALA A 140 38.73 26.43 -23.55
CA ALA A 140 39.32 27.58 -22.81
C ALA A 140 38.55 27.69 -21.48
N GLY A 141 39.08 27.96 -20.28
CA GLY A 141 40.39 28.24 -19.69
C GLY A 141 40.07 28.53 -18.19
N ALA A 142 40.70 27.87 -17.21
CA ALA A 142 41.94 28.24 -16.52
C ALA A 142 41.78 29.20 -15.31
N GLY A 143 42.34 28.76 -14.16
CA GLY A 143 42.85 29.57 -13.03
C GLY A 143 41.86 29.83 -11.89
N GLY A 144 42.17 29.72 -10.60
CA GLY A 144 43.37 29.43 -9.78
C GLY A 144 42.92 29.61 -8.31
N GLY A 145 43.19 28.70 -7.38
CA GLY A 145 44.37 28.72 -6.52
C GLY A 145 44.15 29.54 -5.23
N ASN A 146 44.00 28.89 -4.06
CA ASN A 146 44.82 29.22 -2.89
C ASN A 146 44.70 28.21 -1.73
N ASN A 147 45.86 28.02 -1.10
CA ASN A 147 46.22 27.04 -0.09
C ASN A 147 46.25 27.73 1.29
N LYS A 148 45.98 27.02 2.40
CA LYS A 148 46.60 27.31 3.71
C LYS A 148 46.47 26.12 4.68
N HIS A 149 47.63 25.81 5.26
CA HIS A 149 48.00 24.66 6.10
C HIS A 149 47.52 24.74 7.56
N GLY A 150 47.47 23.56 8.20
CA GLY A 150 48.17 23.32 9.47
C GLY A 150 47.31 22.80 10.64
N ARG A 151 47.38 21.51 10.97
CA ARG A 151 48.29 20.91 11.98
C ARG A 151 47.80 19.52 12.44
N VAL A 152 48.77 18.63 12.51
CA VAL A 152 48.75 17.26 13.05
C VAL A 152 48.65 17.28 14.57
N SER A 153 47.93 16.32 15.19
CA SER A 153 48.50 15.41 16.23
C SER A 153 47.49 14.51 16.98
N HIS A 154 47.90 13.23 17.10
CA HIS A 154 47.63 12.21 18.13
C HIS A 154 46.45 11.20 18.02
N HIS A 155 46.85 9.97 17.65
CA HIS A 155 46.27 8.66 18.01
C HIS A 155 46.43 8.35 19.53
N PRO A 156 45.67 7.39 20.09
CA PRO A 156 46.11 5.99 20.18
C PRO A 156 45.05 4.91 19.84
N LEU A 157 45.51 3.89 19.10
CA LEU A 157 45.22 2.42 19.12
C LEU A 157 43.92 1.91 19.78
N GLY A 158 43.14 0.98 19.21
CA GLY A 158 43.27 0.21 17.97
C GLY A 158 42.19 -0.88 17.87
N GLU A 159 41.86 -1.32 16.65
CA GLU A 159 41.43 -2.68 16.29
C GLU A 159 41.30 -2.76 14.75
N ARG A 160 42.01 -3.71 14.11
CA ARG A 160 42.06 -3.90 12.64
C ARG A 160 40.89 -4.78 12.14
N PRO A 161 40.35 -4.55 10.93
CA PRO A 161 39.20 -5.29 10.41
C PRO A 161 39.59 -6.58 9.66
N ARG A 162 38.95 -7.70 10.02
CA ARG A 162 39.11 -9.07 9.46
C ARG A 162 38.42 -9.30 8.09
N ASN A 163 38.20 -8.26 7.28
CA ASN A 163 37.37 -8.39 6.07
C ASN A 163 38.15 -8.76 4.79
N LEU A 164 39.44 -8.41 4.70
CA LEU A 164 40.26 -8.71 3.51
C LEU A 164 40.57 -10.20 3.35
N HIS A 165 40.80 -10.91 4.45
CA HIS A 165 41.15 -12.33 4.42
C HIS A 165 40.01 -13.20 3.87
N ARG A 166 38.75 -12.82 4.15
CA ARG A 166 37.56 -13.55 3.69
C ARG A 166 37.31 -13.39 2.18
N VAL A 167 37.63 -12.21 1.63
CA VAL A 167 37.52 -11.94 0.19
C VAL A 167 38.58 -12.75 -0.56
N ILE A 168 39.82 -12.76 -0.06
CA ILE A 168 40.92 -13.51 -0.70
C ILE A 168 40.66 -15.02 -0.68
N THR A 169 40.19 -15.60 0.43
CA THR A 169 39.85 -17.03 0.50
C THR A 169 38.70 -17.40 -0.44
N SER A 170 37.69 -16.53 -0.58
CA SER A 170 36.54 -16.78 -1.47
C SER A 170 36.93 -16.71 -2.95
N THR A 171 37.79 -15.76 -3.33
CA THR A 171 38.28 -15.63 -4.71
C THR A 171 39.22 -16.78 -5.11
N MET A 172 40.06 -17.26 -4.18
CA MET A 172 40.96 -18.40 -4.44
C MET A 172 40.22 -19.74 -4.57
N ALA A 173 39.14 -19.94 -3.80
CA ALA A 173 38.32 -21.16 -3.90
C ALA A 173 37.53 -21.24 -5.23
N ILE A 174 37.12 -20.10 -5.79
CA ILE A 174 36.41 -20.02 -7.07
C ILE A 174 37.37 -20.27 -8.26
N HIS A 175 38.63 -19.87 -8.14
CA HIS A 175 39.63 -20.05 -9.20
C HIS A 175 40.25 -21.47 -9.23
N ALA A 176 40.09 -22.26 -8.16
CA ALA A 176 40.52 -23.66 -8.09
C ALA A 176 39.47 -24.65 -8.65
N ALA A 177 38.20 -24.26 -8.73
CA ALA A 177 37.10 -25.11 -9.19
C ALA A 177 36.88 -25.09 -10.73
N SER A 178 37.65 -24.28 -11.49
CA SER A 178 37.49 -24.12 -12.95
C SER A 178 38.61 -24.72 -13.80
N LYS A 179 39.46 -25.59 -13.23
CA LYS A 179 40.43 -26.41 -13.99
C LYS A 179 40.43 -27.85 -13.49
N GLN A 180 39.59 -28.70 -14.07
CA GLN A 180 39.87 -30.15 -14.27
C GLN A 180 38.79 -30.80 -15.16
N SER A 181 39.06 -30.77 -16.46
CA SER A 181 38.65 -31.73 -17.49
C SER A 181 39.82 -31.64 -18.47
N SER A 182 40.65 -32.65 -18.73
CA SER A 182 40.37 -33.98 -19.28
C SER A 182 41.72 -34.68 -19.51
N GLU A 183 41.84 -36.00 -19.34
CA GLU A 183 42.75 -36.89 -20.11
C GLU A 183 42.47 -38.36 -19.77
N GLY A 184 42.59 -39.26 -20.76
CA GLY A 184 42.08 -40.64 -20.73
C GLY A 184 43.13 -41.76 -20.95
N ASN A 185 42.62 -43.00 -20.84
CA ASN A 185 43.09 -44.34 -21.24
C ASN A 185 44.52 -44.85 -20.91
N ASP A 186 44.61 -45.99 -20.21
CA ASP A 186 44.94 -47.31 -20.80
C ASP A 186 44.88 -48.49 -19.78
N LEU A 187 44.85 -49.70 -20.34
CA LEU A 187 44.46 -51.03 -19.80
C LEU A 187 45.49 -51.75 -18.88
N ALA A 188 44.98 -52.61 -17.97
CA ALA A 188 45.20 -54.09 -17.95
C ALA A 188 45.31 -54.75 -16.54
N ASP A 189 44.69 -55.94 -16.46
CA ASP A 189 45.01 -57.14 -15.65
C ASP A 189 44.52 -57.35 -14.19
N SER A 190 43.39 -58.07 -14.12
CA SER A 190 43.18 -59.47 -13.66
C SER A 190 43.53 -59.96 -12.23
N TYR A 191 42.63 -60.85 -11.76
CA TYR A 191 42.67 -61.80 -10.63
C TYR A 191 41.98 -61.44 -9.29
N THR A 192 40.73 -61.93 -9.16
CA THR A 192 40.01 -62.36 -7.94
C THR A 192 40.48 -63.76 -7.47
N PRO A 193 39.94 -64.38 -6.37
CA PRO A 193 39.56 -63.98 -4.99
C PRO A 193 40.21 -65.02 -3.98
N PRO A 194 39.70 -65.48 -2.81
CA PRO A 194 38.45 -65.20 -2.06
C PRO A 194 38.49 -65.19 -0.51
N ASN A 195 37.28 -64.98 0.05
CA ASN A 195 36.74 -65.52 1.31
C ASN A 195 37.15 -64.88 2.65
N SER A 196 36.17 -64.30 3.36
CA SER A 196 35.33 -65.08 4.29
C SER A 196 34.30 -64.22 5.02
N ASN A 197 33.09 -64.76 5.12
CA ASN A 197 32.00 -64.32 5.99
C ASN A 197 32.40 -64.44 7.47
N GLY A 198 31.92 -63.51 8.31
CA GLY A 198 32.08 -63.65 9.75
C GLY A 198 31.32 -62.61 10.58
N PHE A 199 30.02 -62.86 10.75
CA PHE A 199 29.12 -62.49 11.85
C PHE A 199 29.60 -61.48 12.91
N GLY A 200 28.84 -60.38 13.02
CA GLY A 200 28.89 -59.48 14.17
C GLY A 200 28.08 -59.99 15.36
N ASN A 201 28.60 -59.73 16.56
CA ASN A 201 27.82 -59.40 17.76
C ASN A 201 28.76 -58.85 18.86
N GLY A 202 28.32 -57.80 19.58
CA GLY A 202 28.79 -57.53 20.96
C GLY A 202 29.46 -56.18 21.25
N ILE A 203 28.64 -55.16 21.52
CA ILE A 203 28.66 -54.24 22.71
C ILE A 203 30.00 -53.64 23.18
N GLY A 204 30.09 -52.29 23.20
CA GLY A 204 31.10 -51.59 24.02
C GLY A 204 31.31 -50.08 23.76
N ASN A 205 30.35 -49.27 24.20
CA ASN A 205 30.43 -47.87 24.68
C ASN A 205 31.67 -46.97 24.40
N GLY A 206 31.45 -45.75 23.87
CA GLY A 206 32.45 -44.66 23.95
C GLY A 206 32.22 -43.43 23.06
N GLY A 207 31.48 -42.44 23.58
CA GLY A 207 31.59 -40.98 23.38
C GLY A 207 31.97 -40.35 22.02
N GLY A 208 31.10 -39.48 21.48
CA GLY A 208 31.51 -38.47 20.51
C GLY A 208 30.37 -37.81 19.72
N LYS A 209 29.85 -36.69 20.24
CA LYS A 209 28.95 -35.77 19.51
C LYS A 209 29.59 -35.31 18.20
N HIS A 210 28.89 -35.40 17.07
CA HIS A 210 29.05 -34.49 15.93
C HIS A 210 27.69 -34.25 15.27
N GLY A 211 27.22 -33.00 15.35
CA GLY A 211 26.01 -32.52 14.71
C GLY A 211 26.27 -32.22 13.24
N ASN A 212 25.38 -32.70 12.37
CA ASN A 212 25.40 -32.37 10.96
C ASN A 212 24.52 -31.13 10.72
N HIS A 213 25.16 -29.97 10.59
CA HIS A 213 24.50 -28.71 10.22
C HIS A 213 24.32 -28.65 8.70
N SER A 214 23.15 -29.07 8.23
CA SER A 214 22.64 -28.71 6.91
C SER A 214 22.29 -27.22 6.90
N ASN A 215 23.06 -26.45 6.15
CA ASN A 215 22.99 -25.00 6.06
C ASN A 215 21.81 -24.58 5.15
N HIS A 216 20.58 -24.64 5.67
CA HIS A 216 19.45 -23.94 5.05
C HIS A 216 19.47 -22.47 5.50
N GLN A 217 19.66 -21.58 4.54
CA GLN A 217 19.45 -20.14 4.69
C GLN A 217 18.09 -19.89 5.34
N ARG A 218 18.10 -19.45 6.60
CA ARG A 218 16.92 -18.97 7.31
C ARG A 218 16.45 -17.69 6.65
N ASN A 219 15.38 -17.78 5.85
CA ASN A 219 14.55 -16.63 5.56
C ASN A 219 13.96 -16.10 6.87
N TYR A 220 14.03 -14.78 7.05
CA TYR A 220 13.53 -14.06 8.22
C TYR A 220 12.02 -14.28 8.42
N SER A 221 11.63 -15.24 9.27
CA SER A 221 10.24 -15.47 9.68
C SER A 221 9.78 -14.41 10.69
N HIS A 222 9.34 -13.24 10.21
CA HIS A 222 8.82 -12.17 11.08
C HIS A 222 7.32 -12.35 11.43
N SER A 223 6.67 -13.41 10.94
CA SER A 223 5.27 -13.72 11.22
C SER A 223 5.20 -14.95 12.12
N GLY A 224 4.59 -14.82 13.31
CA GLY A 224 4.52 -15.89 14.32
C GLY A 224 3.52 -17.01 13.98
N ILE A 225 3.35 -17.30 12.69
CA ILE A 225 2.36 -18.19 12.11
C ILE A 225 3.02 -19.52 11.73
N ASN A 226 2.34 -20.64 11.98
CA ASN A 226 2.84 -21.94 11.55
C ASN A 226 2.76 -22.08 10.02
N MET A 227 3.92 -22.13 9.36
CA MET A 227 4.05 -22.19 7.90
C MET A 227 3.93 -23.61 7.33
N LYS A 228 3.98 -24.65 8.18
CA LYS A 228 4.06 -26.04 7.73
C LYS A 228 2.74 -26.48 7.07
N GLY A 229 2.80 -26.87 5.79
CA GLY A 229 1.65 -27.38 5.02
C GLY A 229 0.79 -26.32 4.31
N ARG A 230 1.12 -25.02 4.45
CA ARG A 230 0.36 -23.95 3.79
C ARG A 230 0.65 -23.80 2.30
N GLU A 231 1.87 -24.13 1.88
CA GLU A 231 2.28 -24.05 0.48
C GLU A 231 1.49 -25.05 -0.38
N SER A 232 1.12 -26.19 0.19
CA SER A 232 0.33 -27.27 -0.43
C SER A 232 -1.19 -27.06 -0.42
N GLU A 233 -1.70 -25.99 0.21
CA GLU A 233 -3.14 -25.68 0.18
C GLU A 233 -3.57 -25.27 -1.23
N ASP A 234 -4.82 -25.55 -1.57
CA ASP A 234 -5.38 -25.17 -2.86
C ASP A 234 -5.54 -23.63 -2.97
N PRO A 235 -5.49 -23.06 -4.20
CA PRO A 235 -5.59 -21.61 -4.40
C PRO A 235 -6.88 -20.99 -3.87
N GLU A 236 -7.99 -21.74 -3.85
CA GLU A 236 -9.30 -21.27 -3.39
C GLU A 236 -9.32 -21.11 -1.86
N THR A 237 -8.80 -22.08 -1.12
CA THR A 237 -8.62 -22.00 0.35
C THR A 237 -7.69 -20.84 0.73
N LYS A 238 -6.61 -20.63 -0.03
CA LYS A 238 -5.71 -19.47 0.17
C LYS A 238 -6.41 -18.13 -0.08
N ALA A 239 -7.19 -18.04 -1.15
CA ALA A 239 -7.99 -16.85 -1.46
C ALA A 239 -9.03 -16.59 -0.37
N SER A 240 -9.77 -17.61 0.06
CA SER A 240 -10.77 -17.52 1.14
C SER A 240 -10.16 -17.04 2.46
N MET A 241 -8.97 -17.54 2.84
CA MET A 241 -8.27 -17.05 4.03
C MET A 241 -7.88 -15.57 3.89
N LYS A 242 -7.39 -15.13 2.73
CA LYS A 242 -7.07 -13.72 2.47
C LYS A 242 -8.31 -12.84 2.50
N GLU A 243 -9.40 -13.31 1.89
CA GLU A 243 -10.70 -12.65 1.88
C GLU A 243 -11.20 -12.39 3.31
N MET A 244 -11.27 -13.46 4.12
CA MET A 244 -11.78 -13.38 5.49
C MET A 244 -10.83 -12.60 6.40
N ALA A 245 -9.52 -12.67 6.18
CA ALA A 245 -8.56 -11.85 6.91
C ALA A 245 -8.72 -10.35 6.59
N ALA A 246 -8.92 -10.00 5.31
CA ALA A 246 -9.18 -8.62 4.91
C ALA A 246 -10.50 -8.11 5.49
N ARG A 247 -11.56 -8.92 5.44
CA ARG A 247 -12.87 -8.60 6.06
C ARG A 247 -12.75 -8.38 7.57
N ALA A 248 -12.04 -9.26 8.28
CA ALA A 248 -11.81 -9.10 9.71
C ALA A 248 -11.05 -7.80 10.04
N LEU A 249 -9.98 -7.51 9.29
CA LEU A 249 -9.21 -6.28 9.46
C LEU A 249 -10.03 -5.03 9.14
N TRP A 250 -10.91 -5.08 8.14
CA TRP A 250 -11.86 -4.01 7.84
C TRP A 250 -12.72 -3.67 9.06
N HIS A 251 -13.43 -4.65 9.62
CA HIS A 251 -14.31 -4.40 10.77
C HIS A 251 -13.53 -4.02 12.05
N LEU A 252 -12.34 -4.60 12.26
CA LEU A 252 -11.47 -4.26 13.38
C LEU A 252 -10.91 -2.84 13.30
N ALA A 253 -10.63 -2.33 12.09
CA ALA A 253 -10.09 -0.98 11.89
C ALA A 253 -11.15 0.12 12.06
N LYS A 254 -12.43 -0.21 11.83
CA LYS A 254 -13.52 0.77 11.79
C LYS A 254 -13.60 1.57 13.10
N GLY A 255 -13.28 2.87 13.01
CA GLY A 255 -13.35 3.81 14.14
C GLY A 255 -12.30 3.62 15.23
N ASN A 256 -11.29 2.75 15.06
CA ASN A 256 -10.34 2.39 16.12
C ASN A 256 -8.90 2.79 15.79
N VAL A 257 -8.45 3.92 16.35
CA VAL A 257 -7.10 4.48 16.11
C VAL A 257 -5.97 3.51 16.51
N PRO A 258 -5.95 2.91 17.72
CA PRO A 258 -4.92 1.95 18.10
C PRO A 258 -4.77 0.77 17.13
N ILE A 259 -5.89 0.21 16.67
CA ILE A 259 -5.87 -0.90 15.72
C ILE A 259 -5.37 -0.44 14.35
N CYS A 260 -5.86 0.69 13.83
CA CYS A 260 -5.35 1.26 12.58
C CYS A 260 -3.84 1.51 12.64
N ARG A 261 -3.33 2.01 13.77
CA ARG A 261 -1.89 2.19 14.00
C ARG A 261 -1.15 0.84 13.92
N SER A 262 -1.63 -0.18 14.63
CA SER A 262 -1.04 -1.53 14.58
C SER A 262 -1.04 -2.14 13.16
N ILE A 263 -2.11 -1.93 12.39
CA ILE A 263 -2.21 -2.40 11.00
C ILE A 263 -1.20 -1.65 10.12
N THR A 264 -1.11 -0.32 10.23
CA THR A 264 -0.30 0.52 9.34
C THR A 264 1.20 0.48 9.66
N GLU A 265 1.60 0.20 10.90
CA GLU A 265 3.00 -0.05 11.29
C GLU A 265 3.52 -1.41 10.80
N SER A 266 2.63 -2.27 10.31
CA SER A 266 2.97 -3.57 9.75
C SER A 266 3.11 -3.52 8.22
N ARG A 267 3.23 -4.68 7.57
CA ARG A 267 3.25 -4.78 6.10
C ARG A 267 1.86 -4.77 5.45
N ALA A 268 0.79 -4.57 6.23
CA ALA A 268 -0.58 -4.69 5.75
C ALA A 268 -0.91 -3.77 4.56
N LEU A 269 -0.44 -2.52 4.57
CA LEU A 269 -0.70 -1.59 3.46
C LEU A 269 -0.15 -2.08 2.12
N LEU A 270 1.06 -2.66 2.12
CA LEU A 270 1.64 -3.27 0.91
C LEU A 270 0.85 -4.52 0.49
N CYS A 271 0.41 -5.33 1.47
CA CYS A 271 -0.41 -6.50 1.19
C CYS A 271 -1.74 -6.06 0.54
N PHE A 272 -2.41 -5.04 1.06
CA PHE A 272 -3.65 -4.52 0.47
C PHE A 272 -3.44 -4.00 -0.95
N ALA A 273 -2.34 -3.29 -1.24
CA ALA A 273 -2.03 -2.84 -2.59
C ALA A 273 -1.87 -4.02 -3.57
N VAL A 274 -1.14 -5.07 -3.18
CA VAL A 274 -0.98 -6.29 -3.98
C VAL A 274 -2.31 -7.02 -4.19
N LEU A 275 -3.11 -7.14 -3.12
CA LEU A 275 -4.41 -7.81 -3.18
C LEU A 275 -5.43 -7.04 -4.02
N LEU A 276 -5.38 -5.71 -4.03
CA LEU A 276 -6.16 -4.88 -4.95
C LEU A 276 -5.75 -5.04 -6.42
N GLU A 277 -4.50 -5.41 -6.70
CA GLU A 277 -4.00 -5.60 -8.06
C GLU A 277 -4.30 -6.99 -8.61
N LYS A 278 -4.17 -8.03 -7.77
CA LYS A 278 -4.15 -9.44 -8.22
C LYS A 278 -5.13 -10.35 -7.51
N GLY A 279 -5.76 -9.87 -6.44
CA GLY A 279 -6.72 -10.67 -5.69
C GLY A 279 -7.96 -10.99 -6.53
N PRO A 280 -8.66 -12.09 -6.23
CA PRO A 280 -10.04 -12.29 -6.70
C PRO A 280 -10.95 -11.15 -6.23
N GLU A 281 -12.07 -10.97 -6.92
CA GLU A 281 -13.02 -9.87 -6.70
C GLU A 281 -13.40 -9.66 -5.21
N ALA A 282 -13.79 -10.72 -4.50
CA ALA A 282 -14.14 -10.62 -3.07
C ALA A 282 -12.96 -10.18 -2.18
N VAL A 283 -11.74 -10.61 -2.51
CA VAL A 283 -10.51 -10.20 -1.80
C VAL A 283 -10.18 -8.74 -2.08
N GLN A 284 -10.34 -8.30 -3.33
CA GLN A 284 -10.17 -6.90 -3.73
C GLN A 284 -11.16 -6.01 -2.99
N TYR A 285 -12.44 -6.38 -2.97
CA TYR A 285 -13.51 -5.65 -2.28
C TYR A 285 -13.19 -5.47 -0.79
N ASN A 286 -12.94 -6.57 -0.07
CA ASN A 286 -12.62 -6.50 1.36
C ASN A 286 -11.33 -5.70 1.63
N SER A 287 -10.34 -5.77 0.73
CA SER A 287 -9.11 -4.97 0.83
C SER A 287 -9.37 -3.48 0.62
N ALA A 288 -10.22 -3.12 -0.34
CA ALA A 288 -10.64 -1.74 -0.59
C ALA A 288 -11.40 -1.17 0.61
N MET A 289 -12.33 -1.95 1.18
CA MET A 289 -13.10 -1.55 2.36
C MET A 289 -12.22 -1.39 3.60
N ALA A 290 -11.23 -2.28 3.80
CA ALA A 290 -10.25 -2.13 4.88
C ALA A 290 -9.44 -0.83 4.73
N LEU A 291 -8.93 -0.53 3.53
CA LEU A 291 -8.21 0.72 3.26
C LEU A 291 -9.10 1.94 3.45
N MET A 292 -10.37 1.88 3.03
CA MET A 292 -11.34 2.95 3.20
C MET A 292 -11.54 3.30 4.69
N GLU A 293 -11.74 2.31 5.56
CA GLU A 293 -11.90 2.57 7.00
C GLU A 293 -10.60 3.05 7.65
N ILE A 294 -9.45 2.46 7.32
CA ILE A 294 -8.15 2.90 7.85
C ILE A 294 -7.88 4.36 7.49
N THR A 295 -8.14 4.74 6.23
CA THR A 295 -7.97 6.12 5.78
C THR A 295 -9.01 7.05 6.38
N ALA A 296 -10.26 6.61 6.61
CA ALA A 296 -11.28 7.41 7.29
C ALA A 296 -10.89 7.73 8.74
N VAL A 297 -10.26 6.79 9.45
CA VAL A 297 -9.70 7.04 10.78
C VAL A 297 -8.51 8.01 10.69
N ALA A 298 -7.60 7.82 9.72
CA ALA A 298 -6.47 8.72 9.48
C ALA A 298 -6.88 10.13 9.02
N GLU A 299 -8.03 10.29 8.38
CA GLU A 299 -8.56 11.60 8.06
C GLU A 299 -8.77 12.41 9.34
N LYS A 300 -9.39 11.81 10.37
CA LYS A 300 -9.71 12.47 11.65
C LYS A 300 -8.52 12.55 12.60
N ASP A 301 -7.59 11.58 12.55
CA ASP A 301 -6.42 11.51 13.43
C ASP A 301 -5.14 11.99 12.72
N ALA A 302 -4.64 13.17 13.10
CA ALA A 302 -3.47 13.78 12.49
C ALA A 302 -2.16 13.01 12.76
N GLU A 303 -2.04 12.30 13.87
CA GLU A 303 -0.83 11.54 14.20
C GLU A 303 -0.74 10.28 13.35
N LEU A 304 -1.82 9.50 13.30
CA LEU A 304 -1.95 8.32 12.45
C LEU A 304 -1.72 8.68 10.99
N ARG A 305 -2.30 9.80 10.52
CA ARG A 305 -2.08 10.29 9.16
C ARG A 305 -0.60 10.50 8.85
N LYS A 306 0.13 11.19 9.75
CA LYS A 306 1.56 11.50 9.59
C LYS A 306 2.45 10.27 9.72
N SER A 307 2.07 9.29 10.54
CA SER A 307 2.87 8.08 10.76
C SER A 307 2.64 7.05 9.66
N ALA A 308 1.38 6.76 9.30
CA ALA A 308 0.97 5.70 8.39
C ALA A 308 1.11 6.08 6.91
N PHE A 309 0.69 7.29 6.53
CA PHE A 309 0.57 7.72 5.12
C PHE A 309 1.61 8.77 4.76
N LYS A 310 2.89 8.46 5.03
CA LYS A 310 4.00 9.31 4.59
C LYS A 310 4.07 9.28 3.05
N PRO A 311 3.99 10.41 2.34
CA PRO A 311 3.94 10.43 0.87
C PRO A 311 5.14 9.78 0.18
N ASN A 312 6.29 9.78 0.84
CA ASN A 312 7.52 9.19 0.32
C ASN A 312 7.66 7.70 0.65
N SER A 313 6.77 7.13 1.47
CA SER A 313 6.86 5.72 1.87
C SER A 313 6.41 4.80 0.74
N LEU A 314 7.07 3.65 0.63
CA LEU A 314 6.74 2.64 -0.38
C LEU A 314 5.30 2.16 -0.26
N ALA A 315 4.83 1.92 0.97
CA ALA A 315 3.49 1.47 1.25
C ALA A 315 2.42 2.46 0.80
N CYS A 316 2.58 3.75 1.12
CA CYS A 316 1.63 4.78 0.72
C CYS A 316 1.61 4.94 -0.81
N LYS A 317 2.78 4.94 -1.47
CA LYS A 317 2.85 5.03 -2.93
C LYS A 317 2.16 3.85 -3.61
N ALA A 318 2.44 2.62 -3.18
CA ALA A 318 1.82 1.43 -3.75
C ALA A 318 0.28 1.45 -3.61
N VAL A 319 -0.22 1.85 -2.43
CA VAL A 319 -1.67 2.00 -2.22
C VAL A 319 -2.26 3.08 -3.14
N VAL A 320 -1.66 4.28 -3.17
CA VAL A 320 -2.17 5.39 -3.98
C VAL A 320 -2.12 5.05 -5.47
N ASP A 321 -1.03 4.48 -5.96
CA ASP A 321 -0.89 4.09 -7.37
C ASP A 321 -1.94 3.05 -7.76
N GLN A 322 -2.19 2.06 -6.91
CA GLN A 322 -3.18 1.02 -7.21
C GLN A 322 -4.61 1.55 -7.16
N VAL A 323 -4.92 2.39 -6.17
CA VAL A 323 -6.24 3.03 -6.03
C VAL A 323 -6.51 3.99 -7.19
N LEU A 324 -5.51 4.75 -7.64
CA LEU A 324 -5.65 5.63 -8.81
C LEU A 324 -5.90 4.85 -10.10
N LYS A 325 -5.22 3.72 -10.32
CA LYS A 325 -5.51 2.84 -11.48
C LYS A 325 -6.97 2.37 -11.50
N ILE A 326 -7.57 2.10 -10.33
CA ILE A 326 -8.99 1.70 -10.23
C ILE A 326 -9.89 2.90 -10.58
N ILE A 327 -9.59 4.08 -10.04
CA ILE A 327 -10.34 5.31 -10.31
C ILE A 327 -10.30 5.68 -11.80
N GLU A 328 -9.13 5.54 -12.44
CA GLU A 328 -8.96 5.84 -13.87
C GLU A 328 -9.71 4.88 -14.79
N LYS A 329 -9.88 3.61 -14.38
CA LYS A 329 -10.68 2.63 -15.13
C LYS A 329 -12.19 2.92 -15.05
N ALA A 330 -12.65 3.51 -13.94
CA ALA A 330 -14.03 3.95 -13.72
C ALA A 330 -15.16 2.88 -13.84
N ASP A 331 -14.84 1.60 -14.08
CA ASP A 331 -15.82 0.51 -14.28
C ASP A 331 -15.60 -0.62 -13.25
N SER A 332 -15.84 -0.34 -11.96
CA SER A 332 -15.66 -1.34 -10.90
C SER A 332 -16.48 -1.01 -9.65
N ASP A 333 -17.03 -2.03 -9.00
CA ASP A 333 -17.67 -1.93 -7.68
C ASP A 333 -16.72 -1.40 -6.58
N LEU A 334 -15.42 -1.36 -6.87
CA LEU A 334 -14.37 -0.81 -6.01
C LEU A 334 -14.25 0.72 -6.11
N LEU A 335 -14.92 1.35 -7.08
CA LEU A 335 -14.74 2.76 -7.41
C LEU A 335 -15.07 3.67 -6.22
N ILE A 336 -16.26 3.52 -5.62
CA ILE A 336 -16.68 4.35 -4.48
C ILE A 336 -15.72 4.20 -3.28
N PRO A 337 -15.37 2.97 -2.82
CA PRO A 337 -14.35 2.80 -1.79
C PRO A 337 -13.02 3.47 -2.13
N CYS A 338 -12.55 3.36 -3.38
CA CYS A 338 -11.29 3.94 -3.84
C CYS A 338 -11.32 5.48 -3.88
N VAL A 339 -12.41 6.08 -4.35
CA VAL A 339 -12.62 7.53 -4.32
C VAL A 339 -12.57 8.05 -2.88
N ARG A 340 -13.22 7.34 -1.94
CA ARG A 340 -13.19 7.68 -0.52
C ARG A 340 -11.79 7.57 0.07
N VAL A 341 -11.01 6.54 -0.29
CA VAL A 341 -9.61 6.40 0.12
C VAL A 341 -8.78 7.63 -0.28
N ILE A 342 -8.86 8.07 -1.54
CA ILE A 342 -8.13 9.25 -2.00
C ILE A 342 -8.61 10.53 -1.31
N GLY A 343 -9.93 10.72 -1.19
CA GLY A 343 -10.50 11.88 -0.50
C GLY A 343 -10.05 11.97 0.97
N ASN A 344 -10.07 10.86 1.70
CA ASN A 344 -9.61 10.81 3.10
C ASN A 344 -8.12 11.16 3.24
N LEU A 345 -7.33 10.87 2.20
CA LEU A 345 -5.90 11.18 2.12
C LEU A 345 -5.60 12.58 1.59
N ALA A 346 -6.61 13.43 1.28
CA ALA A 346 -6.40 14.74 0.66
C ALA A 346 -5.39 15.65 1.40
N ARG A 347 -5.31 15.53 2.73
CA ARG A 347 -4.37 16.29 3.58
C ARG A 347 -2.99 15.64 3.76
N THR A 348 -2.74 14.52 3.07
CA THR A 348 -1.45 13.81 3.11
C THR A 348 -0.54 14.20 1.97
N PHE A 349 -1.11 14.54 0.82
CA PHE A 349 -0.36 14.81 -0.40
C PHE A 349 0.42 16.12 -0.31
N LYS A 350 1.54 16.18 -1.03
CA LYS A 350 2.37 17.39 -1.15
C LYS A 350 1.86 18.25 -2.30
N ALA A 351 2.25 19.52 -2.32
CA ALA A 351 1.89 20.45 -3.42
C ALA A 351 2.23 19.93 -4.82
N THR A 352 3.32 19.16 -4.95
CA THR A 352 3.78 18.58 -6.22
C THR A 352 2.94 17.39 -6.69
N GLU A 353 2.07 16.87 -5.85
CA GLU A 353 1.42 15.58 -5.99
C GLU A 353 -0.09 15.80 -6.19
N THR A 354 -0.46 16.22 -7.40
CA THR A 354 -1.83 16.59 -7.80
C THR A 354 -2.47 15.60 -8.77
N ARG A 355 -1.77 14.51 -9.12
CA ARG A 355 -2.22 13.55 -10.16
C ARG A 355 -3.52 12.83 -9.85
N MET A 356 -3.99 12.88 -8.60
CA MET A 356 -5.31 12.35 -8.20
C MET A 356 -6.48 13.25 -8.58
N ILE A 357 -6.25 14.56 -8.77
CA ILE A 357 -7.32 15.53 -8.97
C ILE A 357 -7.97 15.33 -10.33
N GLY A 358 -7.17 15.17 -11.40
CA GLY A 358 -7.68 14.97 -12.76
C GLY A 358 -8.63 13.77 -12.87
N PRO A 359 -8.23 12.56 -12.43
CA PRO A 359 -9.12 11.39 -12.39
C PRO A 359 -10.40 11.63 -11.59
N LEU A 360 -10.33 12.29 -10.43
CA LEU A 360 -11.52 12.61 -9.63
C LEU A 360 -12.46 13.62 -10.33
N VAL A 361 -11.91 14.62 -11.02
CA VAL A 361 -12.71 15.60 -11.78
C VAL A 361 -13.44 14.93 -12.94
N LYS A 362 -12.81 13.94 -13.61
CA LYS A 362 -13.47 13.15 -14.67
C LYS A 362 -14.69 12.37 -14.16
N LEU A 363 -14.73 11.98 -12.89
CA LEU A 363 -15.89 11.30 -12.29
C LEU A 363 -17.10 12.23 -12.05
N LEU A 364 -16.91 13.54 -12.21
CA LEU A 364 -18.02 14.51 -12.18
C LEU A 364 -18.81 14.54 -13.51
N ASP A 365 -18.27 13.99 -14.59
CA ASP A 365 -18.85 14.04 -15.94
C ASP A 365 -19.88 12.92 -16.17
N GLU A 366 -21.17 13.25 -16.04
CA GLU A 366 -22.33 12.40 -16.39
C GLU A 366 -22.13 10.91 -16.04
N ARG A 367 -21.97 10.63 -14.73
CA ARG A 367 -21.92 9.28 -14.16
C ARG A 367 -23.12 9.04 -13.26
N GLU A 368 -23.19 7.83 -12.70
CA GLU A 368 -24.12 7.50 -11.62
C GLU A 368 -24.03 8.55 -10.50
N ALA A 369 -25.19 8.98 -10.00
CA ALA A 369 -25.28 10.04 -9.02
C ALA A 369 -24.44 9.75 -7.76
N GLU A 370 -24.37 8.49 -7.32
CA GLU A 370 -23.52 8.07 -6.20
C GLU A 370 -22.02 8.31 -6.46
N VAL A 371 -21.55 8.07 -7.67
CA VAL A 371 -20.15 8.28 -8.06
C VAL A 371 -19.83 9.78 -8.11
N SER A 372 -20.68 10.58 -8.74
CA SER A 372 -20.48 12.03 -8.84
C SER A 372 -20.59 12.72 -7.49
N ARG A 373 -21.46 12.23 -6.60
CA ARG A 373 -21.58 12.67 -5.21
C ARG A 373 -20.27 12.41 -4.45
N GLU A 374 -19.74 11.20 -4.55
CA GLU A 374 -18.56 10.77 -3.81
C GLU A 374 -17.31 11.50 -4.33
N ALA A 375 -17.20 11.70 -5.64
CA ALA A 375 -16.16 12.50 -6.26
C ALA A 375 -16.21 13.96 -5.79
N SER A 376 -17.40 14.55 -5.72
CA SER A 376 -17.61 15.92 -5.19
C SER A 376 -17.16 16.03 -3.74
N ILE A 377 -17.54 15.06 -2.89
CA ILE A 377 -17.11 15.01 -1.48
C ILE A 377 -15.59 14.84 -1.36
N ALA A 378 -14.98 13.96 -2.17
CA ALA A 378 -13.54 13.74 -2.16
C ALA A 378 -12.78 15.01 -2.58
N LEU A 379 -13.17 15.64 -3.69
CA LEU A 379 -12.58 16.90 -4.18
C LEU A 379 -12.80 18.06 -3.20
N LYS A 380 -13.92 18.11 -2.49
CA LYS A 380 -14.17 19.07 -1.41
C LYS A 380 -13.14 18.95 -0.28
N LYS A 381 -12.59 17.77 -0.01
CA LYS A 381 -11.49 17.61 0.96
C LYS A 381 -10.15 18.15 0.45
N PHE A 382 -9.96 18.25 -0.87
CA PHE A 382 -8.80 18.90 -1.48
C PHE A 382 -8.92 20.42 -1.49
N ALA A 383 -10.10 20.95 -1.82
CA ALA A 383 -10.38 22.37 -1.92
C ALA A 383 -10.81 23.04 -0.60
N GLY A 384 -11.22 22.28 0.41
CA GLY A 384 -11.72 22.83 1.66
C GLY A 384 -10.63 23.51 2.49
N SER A 385 -11.02 24.50 3.30
CA SER A 385 -10.08 25.34 4.09
C SER A 385 -9.28 24.56 5.14
N GLU A 386 -9.68 23.34 5.49
CA GLU A 386 -8.89 22.44 6.35
C GLU A 386 -7.59 21.93 5.67
N ASN A 387 -7.48 22.06 4.35
CA ASN A 387 -6.32 21.63 3.59
C ASN A 387 -5.41 22.81 3.29
N TYR A 388 -4.16 22.78 3.76
CA TYR A 388 -3.21 23.88 3.55
C TYR A 388 -2.88 24.15 2.07
N LEU A 389 -3.16 23.19 1.18
CA LEU A 389 -2.97 23.30 -0.27
C LEU A 389 -4.27 23.65 -1.01
N HIS A 390 -5.31 24.12 -0.30
CA HIS A 390 -6.63 24.37 -0.87
C HIS A 390 -6.59 25.26 -2.12
N VAL A 391 -5.68 26.25 -2.18
CA VAL A 391 -5.51 27.13 -3.36
C VAL A 391 -4.95 26.37 -4.56
N ASP A 392 -3.83 25.65 -4.38
CA ASP A 392 -3.18 24.89 -5.45
C ASP A 392 -4.09 23.78 -5.97
N HIS A 393 -4.78 23.08 -5.07
CA HIS A 393 -5.74 22.06 -5.44
C HIS A 393 -6.98 22.63 -6.13
N SER A 394 -7.50 23.78 -5.70
CA SER A 394 -8.62 24.44 -6.38
C SER A 394 -8.25 24.84 -7.80
N LYS A 395 -7.03 25.38 -8.01
CA LYS A 395 -6.49 25.65 -9.35
C LYS A 395 -6.36 24.38 -10.19
N ALA A 396 -5.86 23.29 -9.60
CA ALA A 396 -5.77 22.01 -10.31
C ALA A 396 -7.15 21.44 -10.69
N ILE A 397 -8.18 21.64 -9.86
CA ILE A 397 -9.56 21.24 -10.17
C ILE A 397 -10.11 22.06 -11.36
N ILE A 398 -9.89 23.38 -11.35
CA ILE A 398 -10.29 24.27 -12.45
C ILE A 398 -9.59 23.84 -13.75
N ASN A 399 -8.26 23.64 -13.71
CA ASN A 399 -7.46 23.25 -14.88
C ASN A 399 -7.86 21.89 -15.46
N ALA A 400 -8.39 21.00 -14.63
CA ALA A 400 -8.94 19.71 -15.06
C ALA A 400 -10.35 19.81 -15.67
N GLY A 401 -10.92 21.01 -15.77
CA GLY A 401 -12.27 21.26 -16.29
C GLY A 401 -13.37 21.16 -15.24
N GLY A 402 -13.03 21.16 -13.94
CA GLY A 402 -14.00 20.96 -12.86
C GLY A 402 -15.13 21.99 -12.81
N ALA A 403 -14.86 23.25 -13.18
CA ALA A 403 -15.86 24.32 -13.14
C ALA A 403 -17.10 23.97 -13.97
N LYS A 404 -16.92 23.52 -15.22
CA LYS A 404 -18.02 23.15 -16.12
C LYS A 404 -18.87 22.01 -15.55
N HIS A 405 -18.23 20.91 -15.15
CA HIS A 405 -18.94 19.75 -14.62
C HIS A 405 -19.69 20.08 -13.33
N LEU A 406 -19.11 20.88 -12.43
CA LEU A 406 -19.77 21.30 -11.19
C LEU A 406 -21.00 22.16 -11.46
N ILE A 407 -20.94 23.09 -12.41
CA ILE A 407 -22.10 23.91 -12.79
C ILE A 407 -23.23 23.02 -13.32
N GLN A 408 -22.91 22.05 -14.19
CA GLN A 408 -23.89 21.10 -14.70
C GLN A 408 -24.54 20.29 -13.57
N LEU A 409 -23.74 19.78 -12.64
CA LEU A 409 -24.25 19.04 -11.48
C LEU A 409 -25.10 19.89 -10.54
N VAL A 410 -24.76 21.18 -10.36
CA VAL A 410 -25.55 22.10 -9.51
C VAL A 410 -26.92 22.40 -10.12
N TYR A 411 -27.00 22.59 -11.44
CA TYR A 411 -28.28 22.88 -12.11
C TYR A 411 -29.14 21.64 -12.37
N PHE A 412 -28.51 20.55 -12.84
CA PHE A 412 -29.22 19.41 -13.41
C PHE A 412 -28.97 18.09 -12.68
N GLY A 413 -28.04 18.05 -11.72
CA GLY A 413 -27.78 16.85 -10.94
C GLY A 413 -28.95 16.48 -10.02
N GLU A 414 -28.96 15.24 -9.55
CA GLU A 414 -29.89 14.81 -8.51
C GLU A 414 -29.65 15.55 -7.19
N GLN A 415 -30.68 15.68 -6.35
CA GLN A 415 -30.61 16.44 -5.09
C GLN A 415 -29.44 16.00 -4.18
N MET A 416 -29.11 14.71 -4.18
CA MET A 416 -27.99 14.17 -3.38
C MET A 416 -26.60 14.63 -3.87
N VAL A 417 -26.48 15.05 -5.14
CA VAL A 417 -25.24 15.51 -5.78
C VAL A 417 -25.15 17.04 -5.79
N GLN A 418 -26.27 17.73 -5.96
CA GLN A 418 -26.32 19.19 -6.07
C GLN A 418 -25.68 19.88 -4.87
N ILE A 419 -25.97 19.45 -3.63
CA ILE A 419 -25.40 20.06 -2.42
C ILE A 419 -23.88 19.85 -2.36
N PRO A 420 -23.33 18.62 -2.45
CA PRO A 420 -21.87 18.42 -2.50
C PRO A 420 -21.16 19.19 -3.62
N ALA A 421 -21.76 19.23 -4.82
CA ALA A 421 -21.20 19.97 -5.96
C ALA A 421 -21.17 21.48 -5.68
N LEU A 422 -22.24 22.03 -5.11
CA LEU A 422 -22.33 23.44 -4.74
C LEU A 422 -21.32 23.81 -3.64
N VAL A 423 -21.18 22.95 -2.62
CA VAL A 423 -20.19 23.16 -1.54
C VAL A 423 -18.78 23.22 -2.14
N LEU A 424 -18.44 22.28 -3.01
CA LEU A 424 -17.14 22.25 -3.68
C LEU A 424 -16.92 23.49 -4.55
N LEU A 425 -17.90 23.87 -5.38
CA LEU A 425 -17.83 25.07 -6.22
C LEU A 425 -17.64 26.34 -5.38
N SER A 426 -18.31 26.42 -4.22
CA SER A 426 -18.19 27.55 -3.29
C SER A 426 -16.80 27.65 -2.67
N TYR A 427 -16.18 26.53 -2.27
CA TYR A 427 -14.79 26.52 -1.80
C TYR A 427 -13.80 26.95 -2.88
N ILE A 428 -13.99 26.48 -4.13
CA ILE A 428 -13.14 26.88 -5.26
C ILE A 428 -13.25 28.39 -5.51
N ALA A 429 -14.47 28.91 -5.56
CA ALA A 429 -14.75 30.35 -5.72
C ALA A 429 -14.17 31.19 -4.57
N LEU A 430 -14.30 30.71 -3.33
CA LEU A 430 -13.75 31.35 -2.14
C LEU A 430 -12.22 31.49 -2.21
N HIS A 431 -11.54 30.45 -2.67
CA HIS A 431 -10.08 30.35 -2.60
C HIS A 431 -9.35 30.82 -3.87
N VAL A 432 -10.03 30.84 -5.01
CA VAL A 432 -9.46 31.27 -6.30
C VAL A 432 -10.42 32.23 -7.04
N PRO A 433 -10.84 33.36 -6.42
CA PRO A 433 -11.81 34.28 -7.02
C PRO A 433 -11.28 35.03 -8.24
N ASP A 434 -9.97 35.01 -8.47
CA ASP A 434 -9.25 35.67 -9.57
C ASP A 434 -9.13 34.80 -10.83
N SER A 435 -9.64 33.57 -10.83
CA SER A 435 -9.59 32.68 -12.01
C SER A 435 -10.47 33.21 -13.15
N GLU A 436 -9.86 33.34 -14.33
CA GLU A 436 -10.54 33.73 -15.56
C GLU A 436 -11.58 32.68 -15.98
N GLU A 437 -11.29 31.39 -15.76
CA GLU A 437 -12.19 30.29 -16.06
C GLU A 437 -13.48 30.35 -15.25
N LEU A 438 -13.41 30.72 -13.96
CA LEU A 438 -14.62 30.89 -13.14
C LEU A 438 -15.47 32.07 -13.60
N ALA A 439 -14.83 33.14 -14.09
CA ALA A 439 -15.53 34.29 -14.66
C ALA A 439 -16.20 33.93 -15.99
N LEU A 440 -15.47 33.25 -16.89
CA LEU A 440 -16.00 32.78 -18.18
C LEU A 440 -17.14 31.77 -18.02
N ALA A 441 -17.08 30.93 -16.98
CA ALA A 441 -18.13 29.97 -16.68
C ALA A 441 -19.32 30.58 -15.89
N GLU A 442 -19.33 31.90 -15.67
CA GLU A 442 -20.40 32.63 -14.98
C GLU A 442 -20.73 32.08 -13.58
N VAL A 443 -19.72 31.58 -12.85
CA VAL A 443 -19.90 30.91 -11.54
C VAL A 443 -20.62 31.81 -10.54
N LEU A 444 -20.39 33.12 -10.58
CA LEU A 444 -21.10 34.08 -9.71
C LEU A 444 -22.63 33.97 -9.88
N GLY A 445 -23.12 33.92 -11.12
CA GLY A 445 -24.55 33.76 -11.40
C GLY A 445 -25.11 32.44 -10.87
N VAL A 446 -24.31 31.36 -10.93
CA VAL A 446 -24.69 30.05 -10.37
C VAL A 446 -24.83 30.12 -8.85
N LEU A 447 -23.89 30.78 -8.15
CA LEU A 447 -23.96 30.94 -6.69
C LEU A 447 -25.12 31.85 -6.27
N GLU A 448 -25.40 32.92 -7.03
CA GLU A 448 -26.57 33.77 -6.80
C GLU A 448 -27.87 33.00 -6.95
N TRP A 449 -28.01 32.23 -8.04
CA TRP A 449 -29.16 31.37 -8.28
C TRP A 449 -29.35 30.37 -7.14
N ALA A 450 -28.27 29.69 -6.73
CA ALA A 450 -28.30 28.70 -5.66
C ALA A 450 -28.71 29.33 -4.31
N SER A 451 -28.24 30.55 -4.01
CA SER A 451 -28.61 31.25 -2.77
C SER A 451 -30.10 31.61 -2.67
N LYS A 452 -30.82 31.63 -3.79
CA LYS A 452 -32.26 31.88 -3.86
C LYS A 452 -33.10 30.60 -3.73
N GLN A 453 -32.48 29.41 -3.78
CA GLN A 453 -33.20 28.14 -3.71
C GLN A 453 -33.48 27.73 -2.26
N SER A 454 -34.75 27.48 -1.94
CA SER A 454 -35.17 27.13 -0.58
C SER A 454 -34.53 25.85 -0.04
N PHE A 455 -34.36 24.82 -0.88
CA PHE A 455 -33.76 23.55 -0.48
C PHE A 455 -32.25 23.63 -0.18
N MET A 456 -31.58 24.70 -0.61
CA MET A 456 -30.16 24.96 -0.32
C MET A 456 -29.94 25.77 0.98
N GLN A 457 -31.01 26.38 1.54
CA GLN A 457 -30.95 27.28 2.71
C GLN A 457 -31.11 26.58 4.06
N HIS A 458 -31.17 25.25 4.09
CA HIS A 458 -31.41 24.50 5.34
C HIS A 458 -30.12 24.29 6.17
N ASP A 459 -28.96 24.66 5.65
CA ASP A 459 -27.65 24.52 6.30
C ASP A 459 -26.97 25.89 6.45
N GLU A 460 -26.90 26.39 7.69
CA GLU A 460 -26.28 27.68 8.05
C GLU A 460 -24.80 27.75 7.64
N THR A 461 -24.09 26.61 7.65
CA THR A 461 -22.67 26.56 7.24
C THR A 461 -22.51 26.68 5.73
N LEU A 462 -23.45 26.16 4.96
CA LEU A 462 -23.49 26.32 3.51
C LEU A 462 -23.86 27.76 3.14
N GLU A 463 -24.83 28.35 3.84
CA GLU A 463 -25.24 29.74 3.59
C GLU A 463 -24.08 30.71 3.82
N THR A 464 -23.39 30.60 4.95
CA THR A 464 -22.21 31.43 5.25
C THR A 464 -21.09 31.26 4.22
N LEU A 465 -20.81 30.02 3.80
CA LEU A 465 -19.84 29.73 2.74
C LEU A 465 -20.25 30.37 1.40
N LEU A 466 -21.52 30.27 1.02
CA LEU A 466 -22.04 30.86 -0.22
C LEU A 466 -21.94 32.39 -0.21
N GLN A 467 -22.26 33.03 0.92
CA GLN A 467 -22.17 34.49 1.02
C GLN A 467 -20.71 34.98 0.90
N GLU A 468 -19.76 34.33 1.60
CA GLU A 468 -18.35 34.70 1.50
C GLU A 468 -17.80 34.43 0.08
N ALA A 469 -18.13 33.28 -0.52
CA ALA A 469 -17.68 32.94 -1.88
C ALA A 469 -18.18 33.96 -2.92
N LYS A 470 -19.45 34.39 -2.83
CA LYS A 470 -20.02 35.43 -3.70
C LYS A 470 -19.31 36.77 -3.50
N SER A 471 -19.19 37.23 -2.24
CA SER A 471 -18.55 38.50 -1.92
C SER A 471 -17.12 38.57 -2.48
N ARG A 472 -16.37 37.46 -2.39
CA ARG A 472 -15.03 37.34 -2.95
C ARG A 472 -15.02 37.42 -4.48
N LEU A 473 -15.88 36.69 -5.17
CA LEU A 473 -15.97 36.75 -6.64
C LEU A 473 -16.38 38.13 -7.15
N GLU A 474 -17.40 38.76 -6.55
CA GLU A 474 -17.89 40.09 -6.92
C GLU A 474 -16.77 41.15 -6.84
N LEU A 475 -15.96 41.10 -5.77
CA LEU A 475 -14.87 42.04 -5.57
C LEU A 475 -13.80 41.93 -6.65
N TYR A 476 -13.55 40.75 -7.20
CA TYR A 476 -12.57 40.54 -8.27
C TYR A 476 -13.15 40.83 -9.66
N GLN A 477 -14.38 40.42 -9.94
CA GLN A 477 -15.03 40.67 -11.23
C GLN A 477 -15.35 42.17 -11.44
N SER A 478 -15.71 42.89 -10.38
CA SER A 478 -15.88 44.36 -10.43
C SER A 478 -14.56 45.11 -10.69
N ARG A 479 -13.43 44.57 -10.21
CA ARG A 479 -12.08 45.11 -10.49
C ARG A 479 -11.63 44.79 -11.91
N GLY A 480 -11.93 43.59 -12.41
CA GLY A 480 -11.66 43.20 -13.79
C GLY A 480 -12.42 44.07 -14.80
N SER A 481 -13.68 44.41 -14.54
CA SER A 481 -14.51 45.27 -15.42
C SER A 481 -13.86 46.64 -15.70
N ARG A 482 -13.06 47.19 -14.77
CA ARG A 482 -12.27 48.42 -15.01
C ARG A 482 -11.03 48.23 -15.89
N GLY A 483 -10.53 47.01 -16.04
CA GLY A 483 -9.42 46.67 -16.96
C GLY A 483 -9.87 46.15 -18.32
N PHE A 484 -11.08 45.60 -18.44
CA PHE A 484 -11.60 45.04 -19.70
C PHE A 484 -11.97 46.10 -20.74
N HIS A 485 -12.27 47.34 -20.34
CA HIS A 485 -12.49 48.44 -21.28
C HIS A 485 -11.22 48.92 -22.00
N HIS A 486 -10.02 48.52 -21.56
CA HIS A 486 -8.77 49.00 -22.16
C HIS A 486 -8.10 48.00 -23.12
N LYS A 487 -8.57 46.74 -23.19
CA LYS A 487 -8.00 45.69 -24.07
C LYS A 487 -8.85 45.34 -25.30
N LEU A 488 -10.04 45.94 -25.45
CA LEU A 488 -10.87 45.80 -26.65
C LEU A 488 -10.67 46.92 -27.69
N HIS A 489 -9.67 47.79 -27.49
CA HIS A 489 -9.36 48.91 -28.39
C HIS A 489 -7.89 48.98 -28.83
N GLN A 490 -7.17 47.85 -28.86
CA GLN A 490 -5.89 47.74 -29.57
C GLN A 490 -5.87 46.57 -30.54
#